data_AF-A0A803RAP6-F1
#
_entry.id   AF-A0A803RAP6-F1
#
_cell.length_a   1.000
_cell.length_b   1.000
_cell.length_c   1.000
_cell.angle_alpha   90.00
_cell.angle_beta   90.00
_cell.angle_gamma   90.00
#
_symmetry.space_group_name_H-M   'P 1'
#
loop_
_entity.id
_entity.type
_entity.pdbx_description
1 polymer ?
#
loop_
_entity_poly.entity_id
_entity_poly.type
_entity_poly.pdbx_seq_one_letter_code
_entity_poly.pdbx_strand_id
1 'polypeptide(L)'
;MGTSSGSDIHHQSSSKMLPPRQQPRPGGLQTSLSLVSSDARLSPEEPRSNSDQIRESPTESASSRDTWPAADLVTAKKMENGKAENDCPEQSVIRRVSSADKITLRDIASDRVEIISEKMHHLPDEFLEEVKNNLRVILDGNGGSQHREEFFNLQKLVQMRSDLTAKTLIRAHRVQLEILVAINTGILAFLHPNVSLSQTSLIEIFVYKRCRNIACQNQLPADECTCDICTNRNGFCNLCMCAICNKFDFEVNTCRWIGCDLCSHWTHTDCAIRDGQICMGPAKNGAGPTEMLFRCRACNRTSELLGWVKDVFQHCAPAWERDALTRELDFVSRIFHGSEDPRGQKLFLKCEELKTKLKNSHVDSTAACHAILMFFQA
;
A
#
# COMPACT_ATOMS: atom_id res chain seq x y z
N MET A 1 -2.48 -67.10 13.40
CA MET A 1 -1.04 -66.82 13.44
C MET A 1 -0.62 -66.27 12.10
N GLY A 2 -0.02 -65.07 12.09
CA GLY A 2 0.89 -64.53 11.07
C GLY A 2 0.34 -64.22 9.67
N THR A 3 0.03 -62.95 9.39
CA THR A 3 0.26 -62.36 8.07
C THR A 3 0.84 -60.94 8.20
N SER A 4 1.84 -60.69 7.37
CA SER A 4 2.82 -59.61 7.37
C SER A 4 2.24 -58.20 7.16
N SER A 5 2.84 -57.22 7.83
CA SER A 5 2.71 -55.78 7.59
C SER A 5 3.28 -55.40 6.22
N GLY A 6 2.48 -54.68 5.43
CA GLY A 6 2.92 -53.82 4.34
C GLY A 6 2.48 -52.41 4.66
N SER A 7 3.44 -51.51 4.88
CA SER A 7 3.23 -50.09 5.17
C SER A 7 3.26 -49.30 3.86
N ASP A 8 2.08 -48.88 3.39
CA ASP A 8 1.93 -47.89 2.33
C ASP A 8 2.18 -46.48 2.88
N ILE A 9 3.32 -45.90 2.49
CA ILE A 9 3.65 -44.51 2.73
C ILE A 9 2.97 -43.69 1.63
N HIS A 10 1.84 -43.08 1.95
CA HIS A 10 1.25 -42.04 1.12
C HIS A 10 2.17 -40.82 1.10
N HIS A 11 2.88 -40.62 -0.01
CA HIS A 11 3.50 -39.34 -0.36
C HIS A 11 2.39 -38.29 -0.52
N GLN A 12 2.16 -37.49 0.54
CA GLN A 12 1.39 -36.25 0.43
C GLN A 12 2.23 -35.24 -0.36
N SER A 13 1.79 -34.94 -1.58
CA SER A 13 2.30 -33.84 -2.39
C SER A 13 2.13 -32.53 -1.63
N SER A 14 3.26 -31.85 -1.39
CA SER A 14 3.32 -30.52 -0.77
C SER A 14 2.37 -29.56 -1.50
N SER A 15 1.39 -29.02 -0.77
CA SER A 15 0.41 -28.08 -1.31
C SER A 15 1.12 -26.80 -1.80
N LYS A 16 0.86 -26.44 -3.06
CA LYS A 16 1.35 -25.21 -3.70
C LYS A 16 1.01 -23.99 -2.84
N MET A 17 2.02 -23.39 -2.24
CA MET A 17 1.93 -22.15 -1.47
C MET A 17 1.88 -20.97 -2.46
N LEU A 18 0.68 -20.60 -2.92
CA LEU A 18 0.43 -19.30 -3.54
C LEU A 18 -0.48 -18.48 -2.60
N PRO A 19 -0.21 -17.18 -2.38
CA PRO A 19 -1.06 -16.32 -1.56
C PRO A 19 -2.50 -16.17 -2.08
N PRO A 20 -3.48 -15.88 -1.21
CA PRO A 20 -4.84 -15.49 -1.58
C PRO A 20 -4.95 -14.28 -2.54
N ARG A 21 -3.86 -13.54 -2.73
CA ARG A 21 -3.76 -12.41 -3.68
C ARG A 21 -3.44 -12.85 -5.12
N GLN A 22 -3.24 -14.16 -5.35
CA GLN A 22 -2.85 -14.74 -6.65
C GLN A 22 -3.87 -15.74 -7.22
N GLN A 23 -5.07 -15.85 -6.63
CA GLN A 23 -6.18 -16.59 -7.23
C GLN A 23 -7.30 -15.64 -7.66
N PRO A 24 -7.77 -15.68 -8.93
CA PRO A 24 -8.99 -15.00 -9.32
C PRO A 24 -10.17 -15.65 -8.56
N ARG A 25 -10.80 -14.92 -7.64
CA ARG A 25 -12.08 -15.36 -7.06
C ARG A 25 -13.21 -15.13 -8.08
N PRO A 26 -14.11 -16.09 -8.30
CA PRO A 26 -15.31 -15.86 -9.10
C PRO A 26 -16.26 -14.94 -8.32
N GLY A 27 -16.52 -13.73 -8.84
CA GLY A 27 -17.57 -12.84 -8.32
C GLY A 27 -17.16 -11.43 -7.90
N GLY A 28 -15.90 -11.00 -8.07
CA GLY A 28 -15.49 -9.60 -7.87
C GLY A 28 -15.54 -8.80 -9.19
N LEU A 29 -16.20 -7.65 -9.19
CA LEU A 29 -16.23 -6.71 -10.32
C LEU A 29 -14.79 -6.34 -10.73
N GLN A 30 -14.42 -6.67 -11.97
CA GLN A 30 -13.13 -6.31 -12.55
C GLN A 30 -13.12 -4.82 -12.91
N THR A 31 -12.28 -4.04 -12.24
CA THR A 31 -11.83 -2.74 -12.77
C THR A 31 -10.47 -2.93 -13.41
N SER A 32 -10.47 -3.34 -14.67
CA SER A 32 -9.31 -3.32 -15.55
C SER A 32 -9.12 -1.90 -16.09
N LEU A 33 -8.03 -1.24 -15.71
CA LEU A 33 -7.56 -0.01 -16.36
C LEU A 33 -6.16 -0.26 -16.91
N SER A 34 -6.12 -0.54 -18.21
CA SER A 34 -4.93 -0.56 -19.06
C SER A 34 -4.50 0.87 -19.40
N LEU A 35 -3.26 1.24 -19.07
CA LEU A 35 -2.70 2.56 -19.37
C LEU A 35 -1.84 2.50 -20.64
N VAL A 36 -2.16 3.39 -21.59
CA VAL A 36 -1.45 3.63 -22.85
C VAL A 36 -0.35 4.66 -22.61
N SER A 37 0.84 4.38 -23.15
CA SER A 37 2.05 5.20 -23.09
C SER A 37 1.99 6.42 -24.02
N SER A 38 2.50 7.57 -23.57
CA SER A 38 2.88 8.69 -24.44
C SER A 38 4.25 9.25 -24.02
N ASP A 39 5.14 9.31 -25.02
CA ASP A 39 6.57 9.63 -24.97
C ASP A 39 6.78 11.12 -25.31
N ALA A 40 7.68 11.82 -24.61
CA ALA A 40 8.25 13.09 -25.08
C ALA A 40 9.59 13.38 -24.37
N ARG A 41 10.66 13.35 -25.17
CA ARG A 41 12.06 13.61 -24.83
C ARG A 41 12.29 15.11 -24.56
N LEU A 42 13.34 15.43 -23.78
CA LEU A 42 14.45 16.34 -24.12
C LEU A 42 15.41 16.51 -22.90
N SER A 43 16.71 16.23 -23.11
CA SER A 43 17.83 16.56 -22.19
C SER A 43 18.31 18.01 -22.37
N PRO A 44 19.14 18.56 -21.46
CA PRO A 44 20.60 18.55 -21.68
C PRO A 44 21.49 18.39 -20.42
N GLU A 45 22.80 18.23 -20.68
CA GLU A 45 23.90 17.61 -19.90
C GLU A 45 24.62 18.46 -18.79
N GLU A 46 25.07 17.76 -17.70
CA GLU A 46 26.37 17.68 -16.97
C GLU A 46 27.23 18.94 -16.60
N PRO A 47 27.99 19.00 -15.46
CA PRO A 47 29.19 18.15 -15.26
C PRO A 47 29.63 17.71 -13.83
N ARG A 48 30.23 16.50 -13.83
CA ARG A 48 31.26 15.86 -12.95
C ARG A 48 31.75 16.53 -11.65
N SER A 49 31.77 15.77 -10.55
CA SER A 49 32.87 15.73 -9.57
C SER A 49 32.85 14.46 -8.68
N ASN A 50 34.02 13.88 -8.41
CA ASN A 50 34.25 12.69 -7.57
C ASN A 50 34.37 13.06 -6.08
N SER A 51 33.72 12.30 -5.19
CA SER A 51 34.29 11.88 -3.89
C SER A 51 33.45 10.78 -3.25
N ASP A 52 34.13 9.82 -2.63
CA ASP A 52 33.56 8.76 -1.79
C ASP A 52 32.56 9.28 -0.76
N GLN A 53 31.31 8.81 -0.85
CA GLN A 53 30.35 8.88 0.25
C GLN A 53 29.37 7.72 0.12
N ILE A 54 29.25 6.97 1.21
CA ILE A 54 28.20 6.01 1.49
C ILE A 54 26.86 6.71 1.21
N ARG A 55 26.28 6.44 0.04
CA ARG A 55 24.98 6.95 -0.35
C ARG A 55 23.92 6.11 0.35
N GLU A 56 23.50 6.56 1.52
CA GLU A 56 22.16 6.27 2.00
C GLU A 56 21.18 6.76 0.94
N SER A 57 20.56 5.82 0.22
CA SER A 57 19.59 6.11 -0.81
C SER A 57 18.30 6.61 -0.14
N PRO A 58 17.74 7.79 -0.50
CA PRO A 58 16.43 8.18 -0.03
C PRO A 58 15.41 7.27 -0.73
N THR A 59 14.83 6.33 0.00
CA THR A 59 13.69 5.55 -0.51
C THR A 59 12.40 6.17 -0.03
N GLU A 60 11.70 6.80 -0.96
CA GLU A 60 10.31 7.21 -0.87
C GLU A 60 9.44 5.97 -0.57
N SER A 61 9.31 5.65 0.72
CA SER A 61 8.22 4.82 1.23
C SER A 61 6.95 5.68 1.38
N ALA A 62 6.62 6.39 0.31
CA ALA A 62 5.37 7.12 0.16
C ALA A 62 4.44 6.26 -0.69
N SER A 63 3.62 5.43 -0.04
CA SER A 63 2.24 5.23 -0.50
C SER A 63 1.43 4.50 0.58
N SER A 64 1.14 5.21 1.66
CA SER A 64 -0.27 5.31 2.07
C SER A 64 -0.86 6.66 1.62
N ARG A 65 -0.06 7.43 0.86
CA ARG A 65 -0.30 8.72 0.23
C ARG A 65 -0.04 8.53 -1.27
N ASP A 66 -1.14 8.35 -2.01
CA ASP A 66 -1.38 8.65 -3.45
C ASP A 66 -0.66 7.77 -4.50
N THR A 67 -1.25 7.41 -5.66
CA THR A 67 -1.66 8.29 -6.79
C THR A 67 -2.66 7.58 -7.73
N TRP A 68 -3.74 8.24 -8.16
CA TRP A 68 -4.55 7.88 -9.34
C TRP A 68 -4.40 8.97 -10.43
N PRO A 69 -4.49 8.64 -11.74
CA PRO A 69 -4.25 9.61 -12.80
C PRO A 69 -5.41 10.61 -12.95
N ALA A 70 -5.07 11.91 -12.96
CA ALA A 70 -5.99 12.98 -13.31
C ALA A 70 -6.17 13.04 -14.83
N ALA A 71 -7.41 13.08 -15.31
CA ALA A 71 -7.73 13.37 -16.70
C ALA A 71 -7.99 14.87 -16.88
N ASP A 72 -7.41 15.44 -17.94
CA ASP A 72 -7.37 16.87 -18.26
C ASP A 72 -8.75 17.52 -18.45
N LEU A 73 -8.95 18.68 -17.83
CA LEU A 73 -10.03 19.62 -18.14
C LEU A 73 -9.50 20.68 -19.13
N VAL A 74 -10.14 20.70 -20.29
CA VAL A 74 -9.82 21.52 -21.46
C VAL A 74 -9.83 23.01 -21.13
N THR A 75 -8.78 23.69 -21.59
CA THR A 75 -8.59 25.15 -21.54
C THR A 75 -9.57 25.87 -22.49
N ALA A 76 -10.31 26.85 -21.98
CA ALA A 76 -11.00 27.86 -22.79
C ALA A 76 -10.49 29.25 -22.41
N LYS A 77 -9.86 29.90 -23.39
CA LYS A 77 -9.24 31.24 -23.31
C LYS A 77 -10.28 32.34 -23.07
N LYS A 78 -9.90 33.28 -22.22
CA LYS A 78 -10.49 34.61 -22.04
C LYS A 78 -10.21 35.50 -23.26
N MET A 79 -11.23 36.20 -23.76
CA MET A 79 -11.08 37.46 -24.50
C MET A 79 -12.26 38.38 -24.17
N GLU A 80 -11.93 39.65 -24.00
CA GLU A 80 -12.72 40.75 -23.46
C GLU A 80 -13.34 41.57 -24.60
N ASN A 81 -14.56 42.12 -24.42
CA ASN A 81 -14.91 43.55 -24.62
C ASN A 81 -16.44 43.79 -24.81
N GLY A 82 -17.02 44.71 -24.01
CA GLY A 82 -17.90 45.78 -24.52
C GLY A 82 -19.45 45.66 -24.54
N LYS A 83 -20.08 46.39 -23.61
CA LYS A 83 -21.35 47.21 -23.69
C LYS A 83 -22.77 46.61 -23.50
N ALA A 84 -23.39 47.11 -22.41
CA ALA A 84 -24.67 47.82 -22.29
C ALA A 84 -26.04 47.10 -22.08
N GLU A 85 -26.72 47.61 -21.02
CA GLU A 85 -28.16 47.77 -20.71
C GLU A 85 -29.04 46.66 -20.09
N ASN A 86 -29.69 47.05 -18.97
CA ASN A 86 -30.99 46.68 -18.35
C ASN A 86 -31.54 45.26 -18.55
N ASP A 87 -31.97 44.50 -17.53
CA ASP A 87 -33.04 44.84 -16.57
C ASP A 87 -33.18 43.75 -15.48
N CYS A 88 -33.72 44.16 -14.32
CA CYS A 88 -34.42 43.37 -13.27
C CYS A 88 -33.68 42.26 -12.48
N PRO A 89 -33.65 42.30 -11.12
CA PRO A 89 -33.04 41.26 -10.31
C PRO A 89 -34.06 40.17 -9.91
N GLU A 90 -33.92 38.96 -10.47
CA GLU A 90 -34.44 37.77 -9.79
C GLU A 90 -33.47 37.38 -8.67
N GLN A 91 -33.94 37.64 -7.46
CA GLN A 91 -33.23 37.40 -6.21
C GLN A 91 -33.15 35.89 -5.96
N SER A 92 -32.19 35.20 -6.58
CA SER A 92 -31.78 33.86 -6.15
C SER A 92 -31.20 33.99 -4.75
N VAL A 93 -31.97 33.60 -3.73
CA VAL A 93 -31.58 33.62 -2.33
C VAL A 93 -30.45 32.61 -2.13
N ILE A 94 -29.21 33.03 -2.38
CA ILE A 94 -28.03 32.38 -1.82
C ILE A 94 -28.15 32.57 -0.32
N ARG A 95 -28.65 31.54 0.38
CA ARG A 95 -28.70 31.50 1.84
C ARG A 95 -27.26 31.59 2.34
N ARG A 96 -26.77 32.81 2.58
CA ARG A 96 -25.46 33.06 3.15
C ARG A 96 -25.46 32.43 4.54
N VAL A 97 -24.79 31.29 4.67
CA VAL A 97 -24.50 30.67 5.96
C VAL A 97 -23.75 31.69 6.80
N SER A 98 -24.30 32.04 7.97
CA SER A 98 -23.64 32.96 8.90
C SER A 98 -22.29 32.38 9.32
N SER A 99 -21.27 33.23 9.55
CA SER A 99 -19.95 32.76 9.98
C SER A 99 -19.97 31.98 11.29
N ALA A 100 -21.00 32.19 12.13
CA ALA A 100 -21.24 31.47 13.38
C ALA A 100 -21.80 30.04 13.18
N ASP A 101 -22.33 29.72 12.00
CA ASP A 101 -22.93 28.42 11.68
C ASP A 101 -21.96 27.48 10.95
N LYS A 102 -20.72 27.93 10.70
CA LYS A 102 -19.71 27.16 9.96
C LYS A 102 -19.08 26.10 10.86
N ILE A 103 -19.11 24.85 10.41
CA ILE A 103 -18.39 23.73 11.03
C ILE A 103 -16.97 23.67 10.45
N THR A 104 -15.97 23.50 11.32
CA THR A 104 -14.57 23.30 10.93
C THR A 104 -14.12 21.85 11.15
N LEU A 105 -12.98 21.47 10.56
CA LEU A 105 -12.36 20.15 10.80
C LEU A 105 -12.00 19.94 12.28
N ARG A 106 -11.63 21.02 12.97
CA ARG A 106 -11.33 20.97 14.41
C ARG A 106 -12.58 20.62 15.20
N ASP A 107 -13.71 21.26 14.90
CA ASP A 107 -14.99 20.96 15.58
C ASP A 107 -15.39 19.50 15.36
N ILE A 108 -15.22 18.97 14.14
CA ILE A 108 -15.50 17.56 13.82
C ILE A 108 -14.62 16.62 14.65
N ALA A 109 -13.34 16.96 14.81
CA ALA A 109 -12.38 16.16 15.56
C ALA A 109 -12.62 16.22 17.08
N SER A 110 -12.98 17.39 17.64
CA SER A 110 -13.09 17.61 19.09
C SER A 110 -14.48 17.37 19.68
N ASP A 111 -15.55 17.70 18.95
CA ASP A 111 -16.89 17.80 19.55
C ASP A 111 -17.69 16.50 19.44
N ARG A 112 -18.67 16.35 20.33
CA ARG A 112 -19.53 15.16 20.39
C ARG A 112 -20.22 14.88 19.07
N VAL A 113 -20.35 13.59 18.73
CA VAL A 113 -20.85 13.14 17.43
C VAL A 113 -22.22 13.75 17.10
N GLU A 114 -23.13 13.70 18.06
CA GLU A 114 -24.50 14.18 17.95
C GLU A 114 -24.61 15.69 17.68
N ILE A 115 -23.73 16.51 18.26
CA ILE A 115 -23.75 17.97 18.08
C ILE A 115 -23.36 18.31 16.64
N ILE A 116 -22.27 17.72 16.17
CA ILE A 116 -21.79 17.94 14.80
C ILE A 116 -22.74 17.33 13.78
N SER A 117 -23.29 16.14 14.08
CA SER A 117 -24.28 15.48 13.23
C SER A 117 -25.50 16.39 13.04
N GLU A 118 -26.10 16.92 14.11
CA GLU A 118 -27.23 17.83 14.05
C GLU A 118 -26.91 19.09 13.22
N LYS A 119 -25.76 19.73 13.46
CA LYS A 119 -25.34 20.89 12.66
C LYS A 119 -25.20 20.54 11.17
N MET A 120 -24.59 19.40 10.84
CA MET A 120 -24.39 18.97 9.44
C MET A 120 -25.68 18.75 8.67
N HIS A 121 -26.75 18.25 9.32
CA HIS A 121 -28.05 18.05 8.66
C HIS A 121 -28.70 19.36 8.17
N HIS A 122 -28.27 20.51 8.69
CA HIS A 122 -28.80 21.83 8.32
C HIS A 122 -27.92 22.56 7.28
N LEU A 123 -26.75 21.98 6.93
CA LEU A 123 -25.80 22.58 6.00
C LEU A 123 -25.98 22.03 4.58
N PRO A 124 -25.78 22.86 3.53
CA PRO A 124 -25.81 22.39 2.15
C PRO A 124 -24.69 21.38 1.84
N ASP A 125 -24.97 20.41 0.96
CA ASP A 125 -24.00 19.39 0.53
C ASP A 125 -22.72 20.00 -0.06
N GLU A 126 -22.83 21.12 -0.79
CA GLU A 126 -21.69 21.86 -1.34
C GLU A 126 -20.71 22.30 -0.25
N PHE A 127 -21.23 22.76 0.90
CA PHE A 127 -20.40 23.17 2.03
C PHE A 127 -19.77 21.95 2.71
N LEU A 128 -20.50 20.83 2.83
CA LEU A 128 -19.95 19.60 3.40
C LEU A 128 -18.81 19.05 2.53
N GLU A 129 -18.92 19.16 1.21
CA GLU A 129 -17.88 18.80 0.25
C GLU A 129 -16.69 19.77 0.33
N GLU A 130 -16.91 21.07 0.57
CA GLU A 130 -15.84 22.04 0.88
C GLU A 130 -15.04 21.62 2.13
N VAL A 131 -15.72 21.19 3.20
CA VAL A 131 -15.06 20.70 4.42
C VAL A 131 -14.23 19.44 4.11
N LYS A 132 -14.74 18.50 3.30
CA LYS A 132 -13.95 17.34 2.84
C LYS A 132 -12.73 17.77 2.03
N ASN A 133 -12.89 18.73 1.12
CA ASN A 133 -11.80 19.28 0.32
C ASN A 133 -10.69 19.89 1.19
N ASN A 134 -11.05 20.62 2.24
CA ASN A 134 -10.08 21.17 3.19
C ASN A 134 -9.22 20.06 3.82
N LEU A 135 -9.83 18.93 4.20
CA LEU A 135 -9.07 17.79 4.72
C LEU A 135 -8.23 17.11 3.64
N ARG A 136 -8.71 17.03 2.39
CA ARG A 136 -7.93 16.48 1.27
C ARG A 136 -6.63 17.26 1.08
N VAL A 137 -6.71 18.59 1.07
CA VAL A 137 -5.55 19.49 0.93
C VAL A 137 -4.52 19.31 2.06
N ILE A 138 -4.99 19.09 3.29
CA ILE A 138 -4.11 18.79 4.44
C ILE A 138 -3.42 17.43 4.27
N LEU A 139 -4.16 16.41 3.84
CA LEU A 139 -3.68 15.04 3.73
C LEU A 139 -2.75 14.78 2.53
N ASP A 140 -2.93 15.50 1.42
CA ASP A 140 -2.12 15.40 0.18
C ASP A 140 -0.64 15.74 0.42
N GLY A 141 -0.32 16.41 1.53
CA GLY A 141 1.06 16.59 1.99
C GLY A 141 1.88 17.63 1.20
N ASN A 142 1.29 18.22 0.15
CA ASN A 142 1.91 19.25 -0.69
C ASN A 142 2.06 20.62 0.01
N GLY A 143 1.36 20.86 1.13
CA GLY A 143 1.46 22.11 1.91
C GLY A 143 2.59 22.16 2.95
N GLY A 144 3.60 21.29 2.84
CA GLY A 144 4.80 21.35 3.68
C GLY A 144 4.57 21.05 5.17
N SER A 145 5.36 21.66 6.05
CA SER A 145 5.35 21.39 7.49
C SER A 145 4.05 21.77 8.18
N GLN A 146 3.38 22.84 7.73
CA GLN A 146 2.15 23.34 8.33
C GLN A 146 1.00 22.32 8.22
N HIS A 147 0.75 21.78 7.01
CA HIS A 147 -0.30 20.77 6.83
C HIS A 147 0.00 19.48 7.61
N ARG A 148 1.29 19.11 7.73
CA ARG A 148 1.70 17.95 8.52
C ARG A 148 1.41 18.14 10.01
N GLU A 149 1.67 19.32 10.55
CA GLU A 149 1.36 19.67 11.93
C GLU A 149 -0.15 19.73 12.17
N GLU A 150 -0.90 20.35 11.26
CA GLU A 150 -2.35 20.42 11.34
C GLU A 150 -2.99 19.03 11.33
N PHE A 151 -2.56 18.15 10.41
CA PHE A 151 -3.01 16.76 10.38
C PHE A 151 -2.73 16.04 11.70
N PHE A 152 -1.51 16.19 12.23
CA PHE A 152 -1.13 15.58 13.49
C PHE A 152 -2.02 16.07 14.65
N ASN A 153 -2.35 17.36 14.68
CA ASN A 153 -3.25 17.94 15.67
C ASN A 153 -4.68 17.39 15.56
N LEU A 154 -5.22 17.29 14.33
CA LEU A 154 -6.54 16.69 14.09
C LEU A 154 -6.58 15.22 14.54
N GLN A 155 -5.56 14.45 14.16
CA GLN A 155 -5.46 13.03 14.52
C GLN A 155 -5.37 12.85 16.04
N LYS A 156 -4.58 13.69 16.73
CA LYS A 156 -4.49 13.68 18.19
C LYS A 156 -5.84 13.99 18.85
N LEU A 157 -6.59 14.98 18.36
CA LEU A 157 -7.92 15.30 18.87
C LEU A 157 -8.87 14.10 18.75
N VAL A 158 -8.91 13.45 17.59
CA VAL A 158 -9.73 12.24 17.37
C VAL A 158 -9.31 11.09 18.28
N GLN A 159 -8.00 10.86 18.46
CA GLN A 159 -7.50 9.76 19.30
C GLN A 159 -7.77 9.96 20.80
N MET A 160 -7.88 11.22 21.26
CA MET A 160 -8.20 11.54 22.66
C MET A 160 -9.69 11.35 23.00
N ARG A 161 -10.54 11.12 22.01
CA ARG A 161 -11.99 10.99 22.16
C ARG A 161 -12.39 9.56 22.57
N SER A 162 -12.59 9.34 23.86
CA SER A 162 -13.09 8.06 24.39
C SER A 162 -14.56 7.78 24.06
N ASP A 163 -15.33 8.81 23.71
CA ASP A 163 -16.73 8.69 23.33
C ASP A 163 -16.94 8.15 21.90
N LEU A 164 -15.90 8.11 21.06
CA LEU A 164 -15.96 7.56 19.70
C LEU A 164 -15.96 6.02 19.73
N THR A 165 -17.16 5.45 19.81
CA THR A 165 -17.42 4.01 19.84
C THR A 165 -18.34 3.63 18.68
N ALA A 166 -18.44 2.34 18.34
CA ALA A 166 -19.38 1.89 17.31
C ALA A 166 -20.84 2.35 17.58
N LYS A 167 -21.24 2.36 18.87
CA LYS A 167 -22.57 2.78 19.32
C LYS A 167 -22.83 4.28 19.12
N THR A 168 -21.81 5.13 19.28
CA THR A 168 -21.98 6.59 19.07
C THR A 168 -21.84 6.95 17.61
N LEU A 169 -20.93 6.32 16.87
CA LEU A 169 -20.67 6.58 15.45
C LEU A 169 -21.83 6.18 14.53
N ILE A 170 -22.70 5.25 14.94
CA ILE A 170 -23.93 4.93 14.17
C ILE A 170 -24.85 6.14 14.01
N ARG A 171 -24.74 7.14 14.90
CA ARG A 171 -25.51 8.39 14.88
C ARG A 171 -24.80 9.53 14.13
N ALA A 172 -23.58 9.29 13.65
CA ALA A 172 -22.82 10.29 12.93
C ALA A 172 -23.46 10.60 11.57
N HIS A 173 -23.36 11.85 11.16
CA HIS A 173 -23.65 12.22 9.78
C HIS A 173 -22.67 11.49 8.84
N ARG A 174 -23.11 11.13 7.62
CA ARG A 174 -22.31 10.33 6.68
C ARG A 174 -20.94 10.97 6.38
N VAL A 175 -20.93 12.28 6.12
CA VAL A 175 -19.71 13.07 5.84
C VAL A 175 -18.82 13.19 7.08
N GLN A 176 -19.42 13.37 8.26
CA GLN A 176 -18.69 13.41 9.53
C GLN A 176 -17.88 12.12 9.72
N LEU A 177 -18.50 10.98 9.44
CA LEU A 177 -17.87 9.67 9.57
C LEU A 177 -16.72 9.48 8.57
N GLU A 178 -16.86 9.93 7.32
CA GLU A 178 -15.75 9.90 6.34
C GLU A 178 -14.55 10.72 6.83
N ILE A 179 -14.82 11.92 7.32
CA ILE A 179 -13.79 12.83 7.85
C ILE A 179 -13.09 12.19 9.05
N LEU A 180 -13.85 11.64 10.01
CA LEU A 180 -13.29 10.96 11.17
C LEU A 180 -12.44 9.74 10.78
N VAL A 181 -12.91 8.92 9.83
CA VAL A 181 -12.15 7.77 9.32
C VAL A 181 -10.88 8.23 8.59
N ALA A 182 -10.97 9.25 7.75
CA ALA A 182 -9.83 9.81 7.02
C ALA A 182 -8.78 10.40 7.98
N ILE A 183 -9.20 11.12 9.03
CA ILE A 183 -8.31 11.63 10.08
C ILE A 183 -7.64 10.48 10.86
N ASN A 184 -8.44 9.51 11.31
CA ASN A 184 -7.95 8.39 12.11
C ASN A 184 -6.96 7.51 11.33
N THR A 185 -7.22 7.29 10.04
CA THR A 185 -6.39 6.41 9.20
C THR A 185 -5.26 7.13 8.47
N GLY A 186 -5.41 8.44 8.24
CA GLY A 186 -4.53 9.23 7.39
C GLY A 186 -4.66 8.91 5.90
N ILE A 187 -5.80 8.35 5.46
CA ILE A 187 -5.99 7.87 4.08
C ILE A 187 -7.00 8.77 3.35
N LEU A 188 -6.53 9.39 2.27
CA LEU A 188 -7.32 10.29 1.40
C LEU A 188 -8.51 9.62 0.72
N ALA A 189 -8.34 8.34 0.35
CA ALA A 189 -9.34 7.62 -0.43
C ALA A 189 -10.72 7.57 0.24
N PHE A 190 -10.81 7.65 1.57
CA PHE A 190 -12.09 7.70 2.28
C PHE A 190 -12.91 8.98 2.03
N LEU A 191 -12.27 10.02 1.51
CA LEU A 191 -12.95 11.25 1.13
C LEU A 191 -13.38 11.21 -0.34
N HIS A 192 -12.83 10.32 -1.17
CA HIS A 192 -13.03 10.34 -2.62
C HIS A 192 -14.49 10.01 -3.01
N PRO A 193 -15.13 10.75 -3.94
CA PRO A 193 -16.54 10.55 -4.30
C PRO A 193 -16.84 9.15 -4.87
N ASN A 194 -15.87 8.53 -5.56
CA ASN A 194 -16.04 7.19 -6.13
C ASN A 194 -15.84 6.05 -5.12
N VAL A 195 -15.51 6.34 -3.86
CA VAL A 195 -15.36 5.32 -2.82
C VAL A 195 -16.68 5.17 -2.08
N SER A 196 -17.45 4.14 -2.44
CA SER A 196 -18.70 3.82 -1.75
C SER A 196 -18.51 2.72 -0.71
N LEU A 197 -18.29 3.10 0.54
CA LEU A 197 -18.35 2.18 1.68
C LEU A 197 -19.67 2.36 2.44
N SER A 198 -20.17 1.26 3.01
CA SER A 198 -21.33 1.33 3.90
C SER A 198 -20.98 2.07 5.19
N GLN A 199 -21.98 2.64 5.86
CA GLN A 199 -21.79 3.27 7.17
C GLN A 199 -21.20 2.28 8.19
N THR A 200 -21.68 1.02 8.18
CA THR A 200 -21.14 -0.07 9.01
C THR A 200 -19.67 -0.32 8.73
N SER A 201 -19.26 -0.41 7.46
CA SER A 201 -17.86 -0.63 7.08
C SER A 201 -16.96 0.49 7.58
N LEU A 202 -17.40 1.75 7.46
CA LEU A 202 -16.65 2.91 7.97
C LEU A 202 -16.50 2.88 9.49
N ILE A 203 -17.57 2.51 10.21
CA ILE A 203 -17.52 2.34 11.67
C ILE A 203 -16.52 1.25 12.04
N GLU A 204 -16.60 0.08 11.41
CA GLU A 204 -15.70 -1.05 11.66
C GLU A 204 -14.24 -0.70 11.34
N ILE A 205 -13.98 0.08 10.29
CA ILE A 205 -12.64 0.59 9.99
C ILE A 205 -12.17 1.55 11.09
N PHE A 206 -13.04 2.47 11.52
CA PHE A 206 -12.71 3.42 12.59
C PHE A 206 -12.32 2.72 13.89
N VAL A 207 -13.08 1.69 14.27
CA VAL A 207 -12.84 0.90 15.50
C VAL A 207 -11.91 -0.29 15.29
N TYR A 208 -11.16 -0.32 14.17
CA TYR A 208 -10.12 -1.30 13.87
C TYR A 208 -10.59 -2.76 13.78
N LYS A 209 -11.87 -2.98 13.45
CA LYS A 209 -12.46 -4.31 13.19
C LYS A 209 -12.46 -4.69 11.72
N ARG A 210 -12.25 -3.73 10.81
CA ARG A 210 -12.13 -3.99 9.37
C ARG A 210 -10.86 -3.35 8.81
N CYS A 211 -10.27 -4.01 7.82
CA CYS A 211 -9.09 -3.53 7.13
C CYS A 211 -9.34 -2.17 6.45
N ARG A 212 -8.48 -1.20 6.73
CA ARG A 212 -8.51 0.15 6.12
C ARG A 212 -8.08 0.20 4.65
N ASN A 213 -7.55 -0.89 4.09
CA ASN A 213 -7.33 -0.98 2.66
C ASN A 213 -8.67 -1.28 1.97
N ILE A 214 -9.17 -0.32 1.19
CA ILE A 214 -10.47 -0.36 0.51
C ILE A 214 -10.56 -1.53 -0.49
N ALA A 215 -9.44 -2.02 -1.02
CA ALA A 215 -9.43 -3.22 -1.86
C ALA A 215 -9.48 -4.53 -1.04
N CYS A 216 -9.05 -4.50 0.23
CA CYS A 216 -8.96 -5.69 1.08
C CYS A 216 -10.25 -5.90 1.88
N GLN A 217 -10.69 -4.90 2.64
CA GLN A 217 -11.91 -4.89 3.46
C GLN A 217 -12.14 -6.11 4.37
N ASN A 218 -11.16 -6.98 4.62
CA ASN A 218 -11.34 -8.14 5.48
C ASN A 218 -11.66 -7.71 6.93
N GLN A 219 -12.44 -8.54 7.63
CA GLN A 219 -12.57 -8.45 9.08
C GLN A 219 -11.21 -8.71 9.73
N LEU A 220 -10.97 -8.10 10.89
CA LEU A 220 -9.70 -8.15 11.60
C LEU A 220 -9.87 -8.82 12.99
N PRO A 221 -8.97 -9.76 13.36
CA PRO A 221 -7.89 -10.35 12.55
C PRO A 221 -8.40 -11.08 11.30
N ALA A 222 -7.64 -11.01 10.21
CA ALA A 222 -8.00 -11.73 8.99
C ALA A 222 -7.60 -13.22 9.11
N ASP A 223 -8.37 -14.09 8.46
CA ASP A 223 -8.25 -15.56 8.53
C ASP A 223 -8.24 -16.11 9.97
N GLU A 224 -8.94 -15.43 10.89
CA GLU A 224 -9.01 -15.79 12.31
C GLU A 224 -7.63 -15.94 12.98
N CYS A 225 -6.61 -15.23 12.48
CA CYS A 225 -5.26 -15.32 13.01
C CYS A 225 -5.20 -14.87 14.48
N THR A 226 -4.64 -15.73 15.34
CA THR A 226 -4.58 -15.51 16.80
C THR A 226 -3.21 -15.06 17.30
N CYS A 227 -2.25 -14.76 16.41
CA CYS A 227 -0.91 -14.37 16.82
C CYS A 227 -0.89 -13.00 17.51
N ASP A 228 0.12 -12.75 18.34
CA ASP A 228 0.25 -11.51 19.13
C ASP A 228 0.23 -10.23 18.28
N ILE A 229 0.79 -10.28 17.06
CA ILE A 229 0.78 -9.13 16.15
C ILE A 229 -0.65 -8.84 15.68
N CYS A 230 -1.39 -9.86 15.26
CA CYS A 230 -2.74 -9.70 14.74
C CYS A 230 -3.76 -9.31 15.82
N THR A 231 -3.59 -9.84 17.03
CA THR A 231 -4.54 -9.61 18.14
C THR A 231 -4.31 -8.28 18.85
N ASN A 232 -3.05 -7.82 18.96
CA ASN A 232 -2.71 -6.65 19.76
C ASN A 232 -2.43 -5.38 18.94
N ARG A 233 -2.23 -5.47 17.62
CA ARG A 233 -2.03 -4.27 16.78
C ARG A 233 -3.33 -3.82 16.13
N ASN A 234 -3.88 -2.73 16.67
CA ASN A 234 -5.08 -2.09 16.15
C ASN A 234 -4.99 -1.84 14.64
N GLY A 235 -5.94 -2.43 13.90
CA GLY A 235 -6.13 -2.19 12.47
C GLY A 235 -5.12 -2.90 11.57
N PHE A 236 -4.22 -3.71 12.14
CA PHE A 236 -3.27 -4.51 11.36
C PHE A 236 -3.99 -5.63 10.61
N CYS A 237 -3.69 -5.78 9.32
CA CYS A 237 -4.20 -6.85 8.48
C CYS A 237 -3.03 -7.68 7.94
N ASN A 238 -2.90 -8.93 8.40
CA ASN A 238 -1.85 -9.87 7.96
C ASN A 238 -1.91 -10.21 6.47
N LEU A 239 -3.04 -9.94 5.79
CA LEU A 239 -3.20 -10.22 4.36
C LEU A 239 -2.63 -9.15 3.44
N CYS A 240 -2.54 -7.89 3.89
CA CYS A 240 -2.12 -6.80 3.01
C CYS A 240 -1.19 -5.78 3.65
N MET A 241 -0.89 -5.87 4.95
CA MET A 241 -0.02 -4.92 5.63
C MET A 241 1.31 -5.55 6.01
N CYS A 242 2.36 -4.74 5.90
CA CYS A 242 3.70 -5.09 6.34
C CYS A 242 3.76 -5.24 7.86
N ALA A 243 4.23 -6.39 8.33
CA ALA A 243 4.36 -6.70 9.76
C ALA A 243 5.34 -5.79 10.52
N ILE A 244 6.12 -4.96 9.82
CA ILE A 244 7.03 -3.96 10.41
C ILE A 244 6.37 -2.58 10.45
N CYS A 245 6.01 -2.02 9.29
CA CYS A 245 5.57 -0.62 9.21
C CYS A 245 4.04 -0.43 9.25
N ASN A 246 3.25 -1.51 9.28
CA ASN A 246 1.78 -1.53 9.23
C ASN A 246 1.17 -0.79 8.01
N LYS A 247 1.98 -0.49 6.98
CA LYS A 247 1.53 0.07 5.71
C LYS A 247 1.21 -1.06 4.73
N PHE A 248 0.35 -0.76 3.77
CA PHE A 248 0.02 -1.61 2.63
C PHE A 248 0.34 -0.84 1.35
N ASP A 249 0.52 -1.55 0.25
CA ASP A 249 0.55 -0.99 -1.10
C ASP A 249 -0.29 -1.88 -2.03
N PHE A 250 -0.41 -1.47 -3.29
CA PHE A 250 -1.19 -2.20 -4.30
C PHE A 250 -0.34 -3.13 -5.15
N GLU A 251 0.96 -3.26 -4.84
CA GLU A 251 1.88 -4.09 -5.61
C GLU A 251 1.57 -5.57 -5.40
N VAL A 252 1.53 -6.32 -6.49
CA VAL A 252 1.30 -7.77 -6.55
C VAL A 252 2.33 -8.39 -7.46
N ASN A 253 2.56 -9.70 -7.31
CA ASN A 253 3.47 -10.44 -8.20
C ASN A 253 4.85 -9.78 -8.24
N THR A 254 5.44 -9.56 -7.06
CA THR A 254 6.67 -8.77 -6.87
C THR A 254 7.53 -9.35 -5.76
N CYS A 255 8.85 -9.18 -5.88
CA CYS A 255 9.86 -9.40 -4.85
C CYS A 255 9.93 -8.25 -3.83
N ARG A 256 9.09 -7.21 -3.96
CA ARG A 256 8.97 -6.09 -2.99
C ARG A 256 8.37 -6.52 -1.65
N TRP A 257 7.71 -7.67 -1.60
CA TRP A 257 7.05 -8.21 -0.42
C TRP A 257 7.55 -9.61 -0.13
N ILE A 258 8.09 -9.86 1.06
CA ILE A 258 8.54 -11.20 1.48
C ILE A 258 7.47 -11.80 2.40
N GLY A 259 7.06 -13.03 2.09
CA GLY A 259 6.08 -13.79 2.88
C GLY A 259 6.74 -14.87 3.71
N CYS A 260 6.28 -15.07 4.94
CA CYS A 260 6.66 -16.23 5.74
C CYS A 260 5.95 -17.50 5.25
N ASP A 261 6.71 -18.56 4.96
CA ASP A 261 6.22 -19.87 4.49
C ASP A 261 5.40 -20.64 5.53
N LEU A 262 5.46 -20.25 6.82
CA LEU A 262 4.69 -20.91 7.88
C LEU A 262 3.42 -20.14 8.26
N CYS A 263 3.55 -18.86 8.60
CA CYS A 263 2.45 -18.09 9.19
C CYS A 263 1.81 -17.09 8.22
N SER A 264 2.27 -17.06 6.97
CA SER A 264 1.76 -16.22 5.89
C SER A 264 1.66 -14.72 6.21
N HIS A 265 2.48 -14.23 7.15
CA HIS A 265 2.67 -12.80 7.38
C HIS A 265 3.64 -12.23 6.35
N TRP A 266 3.34 -11.02 5.89
CA TRP A 266 4.08 -10.34 4.83
C TRP A 266 4.82 -9.11 5.36
N THR A 267 5.98 -8.85 4.78
CA THR A 267 6.83 -7.70 5.12
C THR A 267 7.37 -7.09 3.83
N HIS A 268 7.38 -5.77 3.70
CA HIS A 268 8.10 -5.13 2.60
C HIS A 268 9.59 -5.49 2.68
N THR A 269 10.20 -5.85 1.56
CA THR A 269 11.64 -6.20 1.45
C THR A 269 12.53 -5.13 2.09
N ASP A 270 12.27 -3.85 1.80
CA ASP A 270 13.04 -2.73 2.38
C ASP A 270 12.90 -2.63 3.90
N CYS A 271 11.71 -2.93 4.43
CA CYS A 271 11.50 -2.97 5.87
C CYS A 271 12.25 -4.15 6.49
N ALA A 272 12.22 -5.33 5.86
CA ALA A 272 12.92 -6.51 6.33
C ALA A 272 14.45 -6.31 6.35
N ILE A 273 15.01 -5.70 5.30
CA ILE A 273 16.44 -5.36 5.23
C ILE A 273 16.81 -4.40 6.36
N ARG A 274 16.06 -3.30 6.53
CA ARG A 274 16.35 -2.27 7.54
C ARG A 274 16.21 -2.76 8.98
N ASP A 275 15.26 -3.65 9.23
CA ASP A 275 15.03 -4.26 10.55
C ASP A 275 15.96 -5.45 10.82
N GLY A 276 16.88 -5.78 9.90
CA GLY A 276 17.82 -6.90 10.04
C GLY A 276 17.16 -8.27 10.01
N GLN A 277 15.99 -8.40 9.37
CA GLN A 277 15.25 -9.66 9.23
C GLN A 277 15.75 -10.51 8.07
N ILE A 278 16.61 -9.97 7.20
CA ILE A 278 17.28 -10.72 6.14
C ILE A 278 18.74 -10.92 6.56
N CYS A 279 19.14 -12.17 6.80
CA CYS A 279 20.51 -12.48 7.23
C CYS A 279 20.93 -13.91 6.85
N MET A 280 22.24 -14.15 6.89
CA MET A 280 22.77 -15.51 6.79
C MET A 280 22.33 -16.34 8.00
N GLY A 281 21.95 -17.59 7.75
CA GLY A 281 21.66 -18.54 8.81
C GLY A 281 21.82 -19.99 8.37
N PRO A 282 21.75 -20.95 9.29
CA PRO A 282 21.88 -22.36 8.95
C PRO A 282 20.69 -22.79 8.07
N ALA A 283 20.97 -23.58 7.04
CA ALA A 283 19.93 -24.26 6.26
C ALA A 283 19.00 -25.07 7.18
N LYS A 284 17.75 -25.34 6.75
CA LYS A 284 16.69 -26.01 7.55
C LYS A 284 17.12 -27.32 8.25
N ASN A 285 18.18 -27.99 7.79
CA ASN A 285 18.69 -29.24 8.35
C ASN A 285 19.92 -29.09 9.27
N GLY A 286 20.38 -27.87 9.56
CA GLY A 286 21.46 -27.57 10.51
C GLY A 286 22.87 -28.05 10.13
N ALA A 287 22.99 -28.97 9.17
CA ALA A 287 24.24 -29.53 8.67
C ALA A 287 24.65 -29.01 7.28
N GLY A 288 23.90 -28.05 6.74
CA GLY A 288 24.14 -27.44 5.43
C GLY A 288 24.98 -26.16 5.49
N PRO A 289 25.45 -25.66 4.33
CA PRO A 289 26.02 -24.33 4.24
C PRO A 289 25.02 -23.28 4.76
N THR A 290 25.54 -22.14 5.19
CA THR A 290 24.68 -21.01 5.52
C THR A 290 23.93 -20.56 4.27
N GLU A 291 22.69 -20.11 4.42
CA GLU A 291 21.82 -19.62 3.34
C GLU A 291 21.28 -18.26 3.74
N MET A 292 20.86 -17.45 2.76
CA MET A 292 20.12 -16.22 3.02
C MET A 292 18.69 -16.53 3.46
N LEU A 293 18.33 -16.07 4.66
CA LEU A 293 17.06 -16.35 5.30
C LEU A 293 16.31 -15.06 5.65
N PHE A 294 14.98 -15.14 5.62
CA PHE A 294 14.08 -14.14 6.18
C PHE A 294 13.54 -14.61 7.53
N ARG A 295 13.79 -13.87 8.60
CA ARG A 295 13.23 -14.10 9.93
C ARG A 295 11.90 -13.34 10.09
N CYS A 296 10.80 -14.07 10.13
CA CYS A 296 9.48 -13.49 10.26
C CYS A 296 9.27 -12.86 11.65
N ARG A 297 8.84 -11.59 11.69
CA ARG A 297 8.52 -10.89 12.95
C ARG A 297 7.37 -11.52 13.75
N ALA A 298 6.44 -12.20 13.10
CA ALA A 298 5.23 -12.71 13.73
C ALA A 298 5.47 -14.04 14.46
N CYS A 299 6.22 -14.96 13.86
CA CYS A 299 6.45 -16.30 14.42
C CYS A 299 7.91 -16.57 14.78
N ASN A 300 8.82 -15.62 14.53
CA ASN A 300 10.27 -15.72 14.74
C ASN A 300 10.97 -16.87 14.00
N ARG A 301 10.26 -17.56 13.09
CA ARG A 301 10.85 -18.59 12.24
C ARG A 301 11.49 -17.99 11.00
N THR A 302 12.44 -18.75 10.45
CA THR A 302 13.14 -18.42 9.22
C THR A 302 12.48 -19.08 8.01
N SER A 303 12.36 -18.31 6.93
CA SER A 303 11.98 -18.78 5.60
C SER A 303 13.18 -18.59 4.67
N GLU A 304 13.39 -19.54 3.78
CA GLU A 304 14.52 -19.55 2.85
C GLU A 304 14.22 -18.62 1.64
N LEU A 305 15.17 -17.78 1.24
CA LEU A 305 14.90 -16.67 0.31
C LEU A 305 15.17 -17.00 -1.17
N LEU A 306 16.12 -17.87 -1.49
CA LEU A 306 16.44 -18.26 -2.86
C LEU A 306 15.28 -19.03 -3.50
N GLY A 307 14.71 -19.99 -2.78
CA GLY A 307 13.52 -20.73 -3.19
C GLY A 307 12.31 -19.80 -3.32
N TRP A 308 12.13 -18.88 -2.36
CA TRP A 308 11.08 -17.89 -2.43
C TRP A 308 11.19 -16.98 -3.68
N VAL A 309 12.38 -16.44 -3.96
CA VAL A 309 12.61 -15.63 -5.18
C VAL A 309 12.40 -16.46 -6.44
N LYS A 310 12.90 -17.70 -6.47
CA LYS A 310 12.69 -18.64 -7.58
C LYS A 310 11.20 -18.80 -7.88
N ASP A 311 10.39 -19.06 -6.85
CA ASP A 311 8.95 -19.26 -7.01
C ASP A 311 8.26 -18.01 -7.56
N VAL A 312 8.62 -16.82 -7.05
CA VAL A 312 8.10 -15.54 -7.56
C VAL A 312 8.44 -15.36 -9.03
N PHE A 313 9.71 -15.53 -9.43
CA PHE A 313 10.14 -15.38 -10.81
C PHE A 313 9.46 -16.39 -11.75
N GLN A 314 9.37 -17.66 -11.35
CA GLN A 314 8.75 -18.69 -12.17
C GLN A 314 7.28 -18.41 -12.48
N HIS A 315 6.54 -17.84 -11.53
CA HIS A 315 5.11 -17.54 -11.70
C HIS A 315 4.85 -16.17 -12.32
N CYS A 316 5.70 -15.18 -12.05
CA CYS A 316 5.39 -13.77 -12.32
C CYS A 316 6.22 -13.17 -13.45
N ALA A 317 7.49 -13.57 -13.60
CA ALA A 317 8.41 -12.95 -14.56
C ALA A 317 7.96 -13.00 -16.03
N PRO A 318 7.24 -14.03 -16.51
CA PRO A 318 6.73 -14.04 -17.89
C PRO A 318 5.77 -12.88 -18.21
N ALA A 319 5.12 -12.29 -17.21
CA ALA A 319 4.19 -11.18 -17.38
C ALA A 319 4.82 -9.80 -17.13
N TRP A 320 6.08 -9.74 -16.71
CA TRP A 320 6.75 -8.47 -16.42
C TRP A 320 7.33 -7.84 -17.67
N GLU A 321 6.99 -6.57 -17.88
CA GLU A 321 7.66 -5.71 -18.86
C GLU A 321 9.05 -5.31 -18.38
N ARG A 322 9.83 -4.66 -19.25
CA ARG A 322 11.22 -4.26 -19.00
C ARG A 322 11.40 -3.54 -17.66
N ASP A 323 10.55 -2.55 -17.36
CA ASP A 323 10.70 -1.74 -16.16
C ASP A 323 10.35 -2.52 -14.89
N ALA A 324 9.29 -3.33 -14.94
CA ALA A 324 8.93 -4.21 -13.85
C ALA A 324 10.06 -5.22 -13.59
N LEU A 325 10.53 -5.94 -14.61
CA LEU A 325 11.62 -6.91 -14.47
C LEU A 325 12.89 -6.25 -13.92
N THR A 326 13.23 -5.05 -14.38
CA THR A 326 14.40 -4.30 -13.88
C THR A 326 14.26 -3.96 -12.39
N ARG A 327 13.06 -3.55 -11.94
CA ARG A 327 12.78 -3.31 -10.51
C ARG A 327 12.86 -4.59 -9.68
N GLU A 328 12.32 -5.70 -10.19
CA GLU A 328 12.33 -6.97 -9.47
C GLU A 328 13.75 -7.54 -9.32
N LEU A 329 14.56 -7.45 -10.38
CA LEU A 329 15.99 -7.78 -10.30
C LEU A 329 16.71 -6.93 -9.26
N ASP A 330 16.36 -5.64 -9.14
CA ASP A 330 16.95 -4.76 -8.13
C ASP A 330 16.58 -5.16 -6.68
N PHE A 331 15.33 -5.57 -6.43
CA PHE A 331 14.95 -6.11 -5.12
C PHE A 331 15.75 -7.38 -4.79
N VAL A 332 15.88 -8.31 -5.75
CA VAL A 332 16.67 -9.52 -5.55
C VAL A 332 18.14 -9.18 -5.27
N SER A 333 18.74 -8.27 -6.04
CA SER A 333 20.11 -7.82 -5.79
C SER A 333 20.28 -7.26 -4.37
N ARG A 334 19.31 -6.48 -3.86
CA ARG A 334 19.37 -5.95 -2.50
C ARG A 334 19.17 -7.02 -1.42
N ILE A 335 18.34 -8.03 -1.68
CA ILE A 335 18.19 -9.19 -0.79
C ILE A 335 19.51 -9.95 -0.67
N PHE A 336 20.21 -10.21 -1.78
CA PHE A 336 21.40 -11.07 -1.82
C PHE A 336 22.74 -10.33 -1.77
N HIS A 337 22.74 -9.00 -1.61
CA HIS A 337 23.96 -8.19 -1.63
C HIS A 337 25.02 -8.64 -0.60
N GLY A 338 24.57 -9.05 0.60
CA GLY A 338 25.44 -9.54 1.68
C GLY A 338 25.55 -11.06 1.77
N SER A 339 25.20 -11.79 0.70
CA SER A 339 25.18 -13.25 0.71
C SER A 339 26.59 -13.84 0.83
N GLU A 340 26.82 -14.71 1.80
CA GLU A 340 28.09 -15.43 1.98
C GLU A 340 28.08 -16.79 1.26
N ASP A 341 26.90 -17.30 0.89
CA ASP A 341 26.80 -18.57 0.19
C ASP A 341 27.02 -18.43 -1.33
N PRO A 342 27.67 -19.41 -1.99
CA PRO A 342 28.00 -19.32 -3.41
C PRO A 342 26.78 -19.22 -4.34
N ARG A 343 25.60 -19.71 -3.94
CA ARG A 343 24.40 -19.67 -4.79
C ARG A 343 23.80 -18.26 -4.76
N GLY A 344 23.67 -17.67 -3.58
CA GLY A 344 23.19 -16.30 -3.41
C GLY A 344 24.14 -15.27 -4.05
N GLN A 345 25.46 -15.46 -3.94
CA GLN A 345 26.44 -14.59 -4.63
C GLN A 345 26.29 -14.65 -6.16
N LYS A 346 26.14 -15.84 -6.72
CA LYS A 346 25.91 -16.00 -8.17
C LYS A 346 24.59 -15.36 -8.61
N LEU A 347 23.53 -15.48 -7.80
CA LEU A 347 22.25 -14.84 -8.09
C LEU A 347 22.40 -13.31 -8.07
N PHE A 348 23.03 -12.74 -7.05
CA PHE A 348 23.32 -11.31 -6.96
C PHE A 348 24.03 -10.81 -8.22
N LEU A 349 25.14 -11.45 -8.60
CA LEU A 349 25.91 -11.07 -9.79
C LEU A 349 25.06 -11.19 -11.07
N LYS A 350 24.24 -12.25 -11.18
CA LYS A 350 23.36 -12.44 -12.33
C LYS A 350 22.31 -11.34 -12.44
N CYS A 351 21.72 -10.93 -11.33
CA CYS A 351 20.76 -9.84 -11.28
C CYS A 351 21.39 -8.50 -11.68
N GLU A 352 22.59 -8.18 -11.18
CA GLU A 352 23.31 -6.95 -11.58
C GLU A 352 23.69 -6.94 -13.07
N GLU A 353 24.14 -8.09 -13.61
CA GLU A 353 24.43 -8.26 -15.04
C GLU A 353 23.19 -7.98 -15.90
N LEU A 354 22.05 -8.62 -15.59
CA LEU A 354 20.81 -8.47 -16.35
C LEU A 354 20.22 -7.06 -16.21
N LYS A 355 20.25 -6.49 -15.00
CA LYS A 355 19.81 -5.12 -14.73
C LYS A 355 20.59 -4.11 -15.59
N THR A 356 21.90 -4.27 -15.68
CA THR A 356 22.77 -3.42 -16.51
C THR A 356 22.46 -3.58 -18.00
N LYS A 357 22.30 -4.82 -18.48
CA LYS A 357 21.96 -5.09 -19.89
C LYS A 357 20.60 -4.53 -20.28
N LEU A 358 19.59 -4.63 -19.40
CA LEU A 358 18.25 -4.08 -19.64
C LEU A 358 18.28 -2.56 -19.71
N LYS A 359 18.98 -1.89 -18.78
CA LYS A 359 19.14 -0.42 -18.77
C LYS A 359 19.84 0.10 -20.02
N ASN A 360 20.87 -0.61 -20.48
CA ASN A 360 21.61 -0.24 -21.68
C ASN A 360 20.93 -0.71 -22.98
N SER A 361 19.74 -1.32 -22.90
CA SER A 361 19.02 -1.90 -24.05
C SER A 361 19.82 -2.94 -24.84
N HIS A 362 20.78 -3.62 -24.19
CA HIS A 362 21.59 -4.68 -24.79
C HIS A 362 20.83 -6.01 -24.90
N VAL A 363 19.72 -6.16 -24.17
CA VAL A 363 18.86 -7.34 -24.16
C VAL A 363 17.41 -6.89 -24.00
N ASP A 364 16.48 -7.62 -24.61
CA ASP A 364 15.04 -7.42 -24.34
C ASP A 364 14.60 -8.10 -23.03
N SER A 365 13.38 -7.77 -22.58
CA SER A 365 12.83 -8.30 -21.33
C SER A 365 12.59 -9.81 -21.40
N THR A 366 12.24 -10.36 -22.56
CA THR A 366 11.97 -11.78 -22.76
C THR A 366 13.25 -12.61 -22.60
N ALA A 367 14.34 -12.20 -23.25
CA ALA A 367 15.63 -12.86 -23.15
C ALA A 367 16.25 -12.73 -21.75
N ALA A 368 16.10 -11.57 -21.09
CA ALA A 368 16.53 -11.41 -19.70
C ALA A 368 15.71 -12.28 -18.73
N CYS A 369 14.38 -12.33 -18.92
CA CYS A 369 13.48 -13.20 -18.16
C CYS A 369 13.85 -14.68 -18.34
N HIS A 370 14.06 -15.13 -19.58
CA HIS A 370 14.51 -16.49 -19.85
C HIS A 370 15.87 -16.78 -19.20
N ALA A 371 16.83 -15.86 -19.27
CA ALA A 371 18.16 -16.04 -18.69
C ALA A 371 18.12 -16.20 -17.16
N ILE A 372 17.28 -15.44 -16.44
CA ILE A 372 17.14 -15.59 -14.99
C ILE A 372 16.34 -16.85 -14.62
N LEU A 373 15.32 -17.22 -15.41
CA LEU A 373 14.59 -18.48 -15.18
C LEU A 373 15.49 -19.71 -15.39
N MET A 374 16.37 -19.67 -16.38
CA MET A 374 17.36 -20.72 -16.60
C MET A 374 18.35 -20.84 -15.44
N PHE A 375 18.74 -19.70 -14.83
CA PHE A 375 19.57 -19.71 -13.63
C PHE A 375 18.93 -20.52 -12.49
N PHE A 376 17.60 -20.44 -12.33
CA PHE A 376 16.89 -21.19 -11.28
C PHE A 376 16.65 -22.68 -11.59
N GLN A 377 16.92 -23.12 -12.83
CA GLN A 377 16.82 -24.51 -13.26
C GLN A 377 18.17 -25.25 -13.20
N ALA A 378 19.27 -24.52 -13.20
CA ALA A 378 20.63 -25.02 -12.97
C ALA A 378 20.89 -25.28 -11.47
#